data_AF-A0A1F3BLF4-F1
#
_entry.id   AF-A0A1F3BLF4-F1
#
_cell.length_a   1.000
_cell.length_b   1.000
_cell.length_c   1.000
_cell.angle_alpha   90.00
_cell.angle_beta   90.00
_cell.angle_gamma   90.00
#
_symmetry.space_group_name_H-M   'P 1'
#
loop_
_entity.id
_entity.type
_entity.pdbx_description
1 polymer ?
#
loop_
_entity_poly.entity_id
_entity_poly.type
_entity_poly.pdbx_seq_one_letter_code
_entity_poly.pdbx_strand_id
1 'polypeptide(L)'
;MQDTLKILLEDKVNNLLSDMVDKLSVQDSSNLNSTYVTVIGMLLVAIITVTSQYLLIRKTIKADFEKIRLQIHSDFDFKNRYEWVSNFRQIISELITTTDPDYNKELNKTKMLLLINQAQIMLSDDIKEEKELEGLITKLGMDADYLKSDTKESDKSILQTQDAILKRTKQLLNKKQFENK
;
A
#
# COMPACT_ATOMS: atom_id res chain seq x y z
N MET A 1 3.45 18.87 -15.82
CA MET A 1 4.23 17.97 -16.70
C MET A 1 3.56 17.73 -18.05
N GLN A 2 2.21 17.64 -18.12
CA GLN A 2 1.51 17.67 -19.41
C GLN A 2 1.62 19.03 -20.12
N ASP A 3 1.60 20.14 -19.37
CA ASP A 3 1.72 21.49 -19.96
C ASP A 3 3.10 21.74 -20.58
N THR A 4 4.18 21.28 -19.94
CA THR A 4 5.55 21.42 -20.47
C THR A 4 5.76 20.59 -21.74
N LEU A 5 5.17 19.40 -21.84
CA LEU A 5 5.22 18.57 -23.05
C LEU A 5 4.40 19.19 -24.19
N LYS A 6 3.27 19.83 -23.87
CA LYS A 6 2.42 20.52 -24.85
C LYS A 6 3.13 21.74 -25.43
N ILE A 7 3.75 22.54 -24.59
CA ILE A 7 4.55 23.72 -24.99
C ILE A 7 5.72 23.31 -25.87
N LEU A 8 6.46 22.26 -25.51
CA LEU A 8 7.58 21.74 -26.32
C LEU A 8 7.14 21.20 -27.69
N LEU A 9 5.95 20.61 -27.76
CA LEU A 9 5.39 20.12 -29.02
C LEU A 9 4.92 21.29 -29.90
N GLU A 10 4.27 22.29 -29.32
CA GLU A 10 3.80 23.49 -30.02
C GLU A 10 4.98 24.29 -30.59
N ASP A 11 6.05 24.51 -29.82
CA ASP A 11 7.25 25.21 -30.28
C ASP A 11 7.95 24.46 -31.43
N LYS A 12 8.03 23.13 -31.33
CA LYS A 12 8.67 22.32 -32.38
C LYS A 12 7.86 22.27 -33.67
N VAL A 13 6.53 22.25 -33.56
CA VAL A 13 5.62 22.32 -34.72
C VAL A 13 5.69 23.70 -35.37
N ASN A 14 5.67 24.77 -34.59
CA ASN A 14 5.75 26.15 -35.11
C ASN A 14 7.08 26.41 -35.83
N ASN A 15 8.19 25.93 -35.28
CA ASN A 15 9.51 26.05 -35.92
C ASN A 15 9.60 25.27 -37.24
N LEU A 16 9.02 24.07 -37.31
CA LEU A 16 8.96 23.28 -38.55
C LEU A 16 8.08 23.94 -39.61
N LEU A 17 6.93 24.50 -39.21
CA LEU A 17 6.05 25.22 -40.13
C LEU A 17 6.72 26.49 -40.67
N SER A 18 7.45 27.22 -39.83
CA SER A 18 8.19 28.41 -40.24
C SER A 18 9.30 28.08 -41.24
N ASP A 19 10.11 27.04 -41.00
CA ASP A 19 11.18 26.62 -41.93
C ASP A 19 10.62 26.11 -43.27
N MET A 20 9.45 25.47 -43.27
CA MET A 20 8.77 25.04 -44.50
C MET A 20 8.21 26.22 -45.30
N VAL A 21 7.62 27.23 -44.64
CA VAL A 21 7.13 28.45 -45.29
C VAL A 21 8.27 29.27 -45.88
N ASP A 22 9.40 29.34 -45.17
CA ASP A 22 10.58 30.07 -45.65
C ASP A 22 11.18 29.41 -46.90
N LYS A 23 11.31 28.07 -46.90
CA LYS A 23 11.75 27.29 -48.08
C LYS A 23 10.80 27.39 -49.28
N LEU A 24 9.51 27.59 -49.05
CA LEU A 24 8.51 27.81 -50.10
C LEU A 24 8.65 29.18 -50.77
N SER A 25 9.15 30.18 -50.06
CA SER A 25 9.25 31.56 -50.57
C SER A 25 10.43 31.81 -51.52
N VAL A 26 11.40 30.88 -51.56
CA VAL A 26 12.69 31.06 -52.24
C VAL A 26 12.77 30.41 -53.64
N GLN A 27 11.82 29.57 -54.06
CA GLN A 27 12.01 28.71 -55.25
C GLN A 27 11.18 29.09 -56.49
N ASP A 28 11.93 29.34 -57.57
CA ASP A 28 11.54 29.92 -58.85
C ASP A 28 10.56 29.08 -59.71
N SER A 29 9.84 29.81 -60.57
CA SER A 29 8.52 29.51 -61.18
C SER A 29 8.43 28.44 -62.28
N SER A 30 9.34 27.46 -62.39
CA SER A 30 9.32 26.45 -63.47
C SER A 30 9.03 25.00 -63.06
N ASN A 31 9.07 24.67 -61.76
CA ASN A 31 8.84 23.30 -61.23
C ASN A 31 7.73 23.23 -60.18
N LEU A 32 6.77 24.15 -60.24
CA LEU A 32 5.74 24.35 -59.21
C LEU A 32 5.02 23.05 -58.83
N ASN A 33 4.58 22.23 -59.79
CA ASN A 33 3.81 21.01 -59.49
C ASN A 33 4.62 19.96 -58.69
N SER A 34 5.92 19.82 -58.93
CA SER A 34 6.74 18.83 -58.21
C SER A 34 7.09 19.30 -56.79
N THR A 35 7.34 20.60 -56.62
CA THR A 35 7.60 21.21 -55.31
C THR A 35 6.35 21.19 -54.42
N TYR A 36 5.17 21.50 -54.98
CA TYR A 36 3.90 21.42 -54.22
C TYR A 36 3.60 19.99 -53.74
N VAL A 37 3.77 18.99 -54.60
CA VAL A 37 3.56 17.57 -54.22
C VAL A 37 4.54 17.13 -53.14
N THR A 38 5.80 17.56 -53.22
CA THR A 38 6.83 17.23 -52.23
C THR A 38 6.53 17.86 -50.87
N VAL A 39 6.14 19.14 -50.84
CA VAL A 39 5.81 19.84 -49.60
C VAL A 39 4.55 19.27 -48.96
N ILE A 40 3.51 18.99 -49.74
CA ILE A 40 2.29 18.33 -49.24
C ILE A 40 2.64 16.94 -48.67
N GLY A 41 3.50 16.19 -49.34
CA GLY A 41 3.99 14.90 -48.86
C GLY A 41 4.72 15.00 -47.52
N MET A 42 5.62 15.97 -47.37
CA MET A 42 6.35 16.21 -46.10
C MET A 42 5.41 16.62 -44.98
N LEU A 43 4.41 17.45 -45.27
CA LEU A 43 3.43 17.93 -44.29
C LEU A 43 2.54 16.78 -43.80
N LEU A 44 2.10 15.90 -44.69
CA LEU A 44 1.36 14.67 -44.33
C LEU A 44 2.20 13.74 -43.45
N VAL A 45 3.46 13.49 -43.81
CA VAL A 45 4.37 12.64 -43.02
C VAL A 45 4.61 13.26 -41.63
N ALA A 46 4.76 14.58 -41.55
CA ALA A 46 4.91 15.28 -40.28
C ALA A 46 3.67 15.12 -39.38
N ILE A 47 2.47 15.32 -39.94
CA ILE A 47 1.20 15.16 -39.20
C ILE A 47 1.04 13.71 -38.70
N ILE A 48 1.30 12.72 -39.55
CA ILE A 48 1.20 11.30 -39.19
C ILE A 48 2.18 10.98 -38.05
N THR A 49 3.42 11.45 -38.17
CA THR A 49 4.47 11.22 -37.17
C THR A 49 4.09 11.82 -35.82
N VAL A 50 3.60 13.06 -35.80
CA VAL A 50 3.14 13.73 -34.56
C VAL A 50 1.96 12.99 -33.95
N THR A 51 0.99 12.56 -34.76
CA THR A 51 -0.20 11.84 -34.28
C THR A 51 0.18 10.46 -33.71
N SER A 52 1.05 9.71 -34.40
CA SER A 52 1.56 8.42 -33.92
C SER A 52 2.35 8.58 -32.63
N GLN A 53 3.24 9.58 -32.53
CA GLN A 53 3.98 9.85 -31.29
C GLN A 53 3.03 10.23 -30.14
N TYR A 54 2.03 11.07 -30.41
CA TYR A 54 1.02 11.44 -29.42
C TYR A 54 0.24 10.22 -28.90
N LEU A 55 -0.17 9.31 -29.79
CA LEU A 55 -0.86 8.08 -29.41
C LEU A 55 0.02 7.14 -28.58
N LEU A 56 1.29 6.99 -28.95
CA LEU A 56 2.26 6.18 -28.20
C LEU A 56 2.50 6.76 -26.81
N ILE A 57 2.76 8.07 -26.71
CA ILE A 57 2.94 8.77 -25.43
C ILE A 57 1.69 8.58 -24.54
N ARG A 58 0.49 8.74 -25.11
CA ARG A 58 -0.75 8.58 -24.35
C ARG A 58 -0.96 7.15 -23.85
N LYS A 59 -0.57 6.13 -24.63
CA LYS A 59 -0.64 4.73 -24.22
C LYS A 59 0.39 4.39 -23.14
N THR A 60 1.63 4.84 -23.31
CA THR A 60 2.70 4.64 -22.34
C THR A 60 2.37 5.30 -21.00
N ILE A 61 1.92 6.56 -21.01
CA ILE A 61 1.51 7.27 -19.78
C ILE A 61 0.39 6.53 -19.05
N LYS A 62 -0.62 6.03 -19.77
CA LYS A 62 -1.71 5.25 -19.15
C LYS A 62 -1.20 3.97 -18.49
N ALA A 63 -0.34 3.23 -19.19
CA ALA A 63 0.23 1.99 -18.67
C ALA A 63 1.13 2.23 -17.44
N ASP A 64 1.92 3.31 -17.47
CA ASP A 64 2.79 3.68 -16.34
C ASP A 64 1.96 4.15 -15.14
N PHE A 65 0.89 4.92 -15.35
CA PHE A 65 -0.04 5.30 -14.28
C PHE A 65 -0.73 4.09 -13.65
N GLU A 66 -1.14 3.12 -14.46
CA GLU A 66 -1.78 1.90 -13.95
C GLU A 66 -0.81 1.06 -13.12
N LYS A 67 0.45 0.91 -13.58
CA LYS A 67 1.50 0.25 -12.81
C LYS A 67 1.80 0.97 -11.49
N ILE A 68 1.96 2.29 -11.52
CA ILE A 68 2.21 3.09 -10.32
C ILE A 68 1.04 2.96 -9.35
N ARG A 69 -0.20 2.97 -9.84
CA ARG A 69 -1.39 2.79 -9.00
C ARG A 69 -1.41 1.43 -8.33
N LEU A 70 -1.13 0.36 -9.07
CA LEU A 70 -1.04 -0.99 -8.52
C LEU A 70 0.08 -1.11 -7.49
N GLN A 71 1.23 -0.49 -7.76
CA GLN A 71 2.35 -0.47 -6.83
C GLN A 71 2.03 0.29 -5.55
N ILE A 72 1.46 1.51 -5.65
CA ILE A 72 1.03 2.29 -4.48
C ILE A 72 0.01 1.52 -3.65
N HIS A 73 -0.94 0.85 -4.30
CA HIS A 73 -1.93 0.06 -3.60
C HIS A 73 -1.28 -1.13 -2.87
N SER A 74 -0.37 -1.85 -3.54
CA SER A 74 0.39 -2.93 -2.94
C SER A 74 1.25 -2.47 -1.76
N ASP A 75 1.95 -1.34 -1.90
CA ASP A 75 2.78 -0.73 -0.87
C ASP A 75 1.94 -0.27 0.32
N PHE A 76 0.76 0.31 0.05
CA PHE A 76 -0.18 0.73 1.09
C PHE A 76 -0.71 -0.47 1.87
N ASP A 77 -1.15 -1.52 1.18
CA ASP A 77 -1.66 -2.73 1.81
C ASP A 77 -0.57 -3.44 2.61
N PHE A 78 0.65 -3.49 2.08
CA PHE A 78 1.81 -4.04 2.79
C PHE A 78 2.12 -3.23 4.05
N LYS A 79 2.18 -1.90 3.94
CA LYS A 79 2.42 -1.02 5.08
C LYS A 79 1.36 -1.17 6.16
N ASN A 80 0.08 -1.18 5.77
CA ASN A 80 -1.04 -1.33 6.71
C ASN A 80 -0.99 -2.68 7.43
N ARG A 81 -0.66 -3.78 6.72
CA ARG A 81 -0.45 -5.09 7.35
C ARG A 81 0.74 -5.09 8.31
N TYR A 82 1.85 -4.48 7.91
CA TYR A 82 3.04 -4.41 8.74
C TYR A 82 2.78 -3.61 10.03
N GLU A 83 2.12 -2.46 9.91
CA GLU A 83 1.70 -1.66 11.06
C GLU A 83 0.75 -2.43 11.98
N TRP A 84 -0.26 -3.12 11.41
CA TRP A 84 -1.15 -3.98 12.19
C TRP A 84 -0.39 -5.06 12.95
N VAL A 85 0.53 -5.79 12.30
CA VAL A 85 1.34 -6.85 12.95
C VAL A 85 2.22 -6.28 14.06
N SER A 86 2.87 -5.14 13.80
CA SER A 86 3.74 -4.49 14.77
C SER A 86 2.96 -4.06 16.02
N ASN A 87 1.83 -3.35 15.81
CA ASN A 87 0.98 -2.88 16.89
C ASN A 87 0.38 -4.04 17.70
N PHE A 88 -0.11 -5.07 17.02
CA PHE A 88 -0.68 -6.23 17.69
C PHE A 88 0.35 -6.98 18.54
N ARG A 89 1.58 -7.17 18.00
CA ARG A 89 2.67 -7.80 18.75
C ARG A 89 3.04 -6.99 19.99
N GLN A 90 3.06 -5.66 19.89
CA GLN A 90 3.32 -4.79 21.03
C GLN A 90 2.23 -4.95 22.10
N ILE A 91 0.95 -4.88 21.72
CA ILE A 91 -0.18 -5.01 22.65
C ILE A 91 -0.15 -6.36 23.37
N ILE A 92 0.03 -7.47 22.64
CA ILE A 92 0.10 -8.80 23.26
C ILE A 92 1.30 -8.93 24.19
N SER A 93 2.45 -8.39 23.80
CA SER A 93 3.64 -8.39 24.67
C SER A 93 3.39 -7.62 25.95
N GLU A 94 2.81 -6.42 25.85
CA GLU A 94 2.49 -5.60 27.02
C GLU A 94 1.41 -6.25 27.89
N LEU A 95 0.44 -6.94 27.29
CA LEU A 95 -0.62 -7.66 28.00
C LEU A 95 -0.03 -8.82 28.81
N ILE A 96 0.86 -9.61 28.21
CA ILE A 96 1.56 -10.70 28.90
C ILE A 96 2.39 -10.15 30.04
N THR A 97 3.24 -9.14 29.80
CA THR A 97 4.05 -8.55 30.87
C THR A 97 3.18 -7.99 31.99
N THR A 98 2.05 -7.35 31.68
CA THR A 98 1.14 -6.77 32.69
C THR A 98 0.40 -7.83 33.50
N THR A 99 0.18 -9.02 32.93
CA THR A 99 -0.53 -10.13 33.58
C THR A 99 0.39 -11.18 34.19
N ASP A 100 1.71 -11.02 34.02
CA ASP A 100 2.72 -11.92 34.58
C ASP A 100 2.78 -11.77 36.12
N PRO A 101 2.44 -12.83 36.89
CA PRO A 101 2.44 -12.80 38.34
C PRO A 101 3.86 -12.69 38.93
N ASP A 102 4.89 -13.15 38.21
CA ASP A 102 6.29 -13.05 38.65
C ASP A 102 6.82 -11.60 38.49
N TYR A 103 6.28 -10.86 37.52
CA TYR A 103 6.71 -9.49 37.21
C TYR A 103 5.88 -8.42 37.94
N ASN A 104 4.58 -8.64 38.15
CA ASN A 104 3.68 -7.68 38.79
C ASN A 104 2.95 -8.29 39.99
N LYS A 105 3.43 -8.00 41.21
CA LYS A 105 2.77 -8.39 42.46
C LYS A 105 1.40 -7.70 42.66
N GLU A 106 1.22 -6.52 42.08
CA GLU A 106 -0.06 -5.82 42.05
C GLU A 106 -0.49 -5.57 40.60
N LEU A 107 -1.57 -6.23 40.20
CA LEU A 107 -2.08 -6.14 38.85
C LEU A 107 -2.74 -4.79 38.59
N ASN A 108 -2.23 -4.03 37.61
CA ASN A 108 -2.86 -2.80 37.13
C ASN A 108 -4.07 -3.15 36.23
N LYS A 109 -5.23 -3.34 36.85
CA LYS A 109 -6.50 -3.71 36.17
C LYS A 109 -6.88 -2.77 35.04
N THR A 110 -6.72 -1.46 35.23
CA THR A 110 -7.07 -0.46 34.21
C THR A 110 -6.21 -0.62 32.96
N LYS A 111 -4.89 -0.81 33.14
CA LYS A 111 -3.98 -1.04 32.01
C LYS A 111 -4.28 -2.36 31.31
N MET A 112 -4.51 -3.42 32.07
CA MET A 112 -4.85 -4.74 31.51
C MET A 112 -6.14 -4.69 30.67
N LEU A 113 -7.23 -4.13 31.21
CA LEU A 113 -8.50 -4.02 30.49
C LEU A 113 -8.38 -3.18 29.22
N LEU A 114 -7.59 -2.10 29.25
CA LEU A 114 -7.30 -1.30 28.07
C LEU A 114 -6.59 -2.13 27.00
N LEU A 115 -5.57 -2.90 27.38
CA LEU A 115 -4.82 -3.77 26.46
C LEU A 115 -5.69 -4.90 25.88
N ILE A 116 -6.56 -5.49 26.70
CA ILE A 116 -7.53 -6.50 26.25
C ILE A 116 -8.47 -5.91 25.19
N ASN A 117 -9.06 -4.75 25.47
CA ASN A 117 -9.97 -4.10 24.54
C ASN A 117 -9.26 -3.70 23.24
N GLN A 118 -8.04 -3.15 23.33
CA GLN A 118 -7.23 -2.84 22.15
C GLN A 118 -6.93 -4.09 21.32
N ALA A 119 -6.59 -5.21 21.96
CA ALA A 119 -6.36 -6.46 21.25
C ALA A 119 -7.64 -6.98 20.58
N GLN A 120 -8.79 -6.91 21.26
CA GLN A 120 -10.08 -7.34 20.72
C GLN A 120 -10.51 -6.51 19.52
N ILE A 121 -10.38 -5.17 19.56
CA ILE A 121 -10.70 -4.29 18.42
C ILE A 121 -9.84 -4.61 17.18
N MET A 122 -8.61 -5.10 17.38
CA MET A 122 -7.73 -5.50 16.29
C MET A 122 -8.04 -6.89 15.71
N LEU A 123 -8.86 -7.68 16.40
CA LEU A 123 -9.29 -9.02 15.99
C LEU A 123 -10.68 -8.93 15.36
N SER A 124 -10.91 -9.78 14.37
CA SER A 124 -12.14 -9.85 13.59
C SER A 124 -12.92 -11.11 13.98
N ASP A 125 -14.20 -10.93 14.28
CA ASP A 125 -15.13 -12.02 14.64
C ASP A 125 -15.34 -13.05 13.50
N ASP A 126 -15.10 -12.62 12.26
CA ASP A 126 -15.31 -13.43 11.05
C ASP A 126 -14.23 -14.50 10.85
N ILE A 127 -13.05 -14.33 11.45
CA ILE A 127 -11.92 -15.23 11.29
C ILE A 127 -11.87 -16.16 12.51
N LYS A 128 -12.10 -17.45 12.29
CA LYS A 128 -12.13 -18.46 13.35
C LYS A 128 -10.89 -18.41 14.24
N GLU A 129 -9.70 -18.23 13.66
CA GLU A 129 -8.45 -18.16 14.42
C GLU A 129 -8.32 -16.88 15.27
N GLU A 130 -8.87 -15.76 14.81
CA GLU A 130 -8.92 -14.49 15.55
C GLU A 130 -9.91 -14.59 16.71
N LYS A 131 -11.07 -15.19 16.47
CA LYS A 131 -12.09 -15.45 17.49
C LYS A 131 -11.61 -16.38 18.61
N GLU A 132 -10.84 -17.43 18.27
CA GLU A 132 -10.22 -18.28 19.27
C GLU A 132 -9.18 -17.52 20.12
N LEU A 133 -8.42 -16.62 19.49
CA LEU A 133 -7.45 -15.78 20.19
C LEU A 133 -8.14 -14.75 21.10
N GLU A 134 -9.22 -14.14 20.64
CA GLU A 134 -10.08 -13.27 21.45
C GLU A 134 -10.64 -13.98 22.68
N GLY A 135 -11.11 -15.23 22.51
CA GLY A 135 -11.57 -16.06 23.62
C GLY A 135 -10.48 -16.31 24.66
N LEU A 136 -9.23 -16.54 24.23
CA LEU A 136 -8.09 -16.70 25.13
C LEU A 136 -7.72 -15.39 25.85
N ILE A 137 -7.75 -14.26 25.14
CA ILE A 137 -7.48 -12.93 25.73
C ILE A 137 -8.54 -12.58 26.78
N THR A 138 -9.80 -12.89 26.50
CA THR A 138 -10.91 -12.71 27.44
C THR A 138 -10.72 -13.59 28.67
N LYS A 139 -10.35 -14.86 28.47
CA LYS A 139 -10.05 -15.80 29.56
C LYS A 139 -8.88 -15.31 30.41
N LEU A 140 -7.82 -14.78 29.79
CA LEU A 140 -6.69 -14.18 30.51
C LEU A 140 -7.14 -13.02 31.41
N GLY A 141 -8.02 -12.15 30.91
CA GLY A 141 -8.60 -11.07 31.71
C GLY A 141 -9.41 -11.57 32.90
N MET A 142 -10.17 -12.66 32.73
CA MET A 142 -10.92 -13.30 33.81
C MET A 142 -9.96 -13.91 34.84
N ASP A 143 -9.03 -14.76 34.39
CA ASP A 143 -8.04 -15.43 35.25
C ASP A 143 -7.20 -14.40 36.05
N ALA A 144 -6.79 -13.31 35.40
CA ALA A 144 -6.06 -12.22 36.05
C ALA A 144 -6.92 -11.39 37.03
N ASP A 145 -8.24 -11.31 36.84
CA ASP A 145 -9.13 -10.67 37.81
C ASP A 145 -9.24 -11.51 39.12
N TYR A 146 -9.12 -12.83 38.99
CA TYR A 146 -9.08 -13.79 40.10
C TYR A 146 -7.74 -13.84 40.86
N LEU A 147 -6.66 -13.20 40.38
CA LEU A 147 -5.37 -13.11 41.10
C LEU A 147 -5.45 -12.49 42.50
N LYS A 148 -6.54 -11.79 42.83
CA LYS A 148 -6.75 -11.32 44.22
C LYS A 148 -6.94 -12.45 45.23
N SER A 149 -7.26 -13.67 44.80
CA SER A 149 -7.24 -14.85 45.67
C SER A 149 -5.88 -15.54 45.59
N ASP A 150 -5.05 -15.28 46.60
CA ASP A 150 -3.69 -15.77 46.87
C ASP A 150 -3.53 -17.30 46.72
N THR A 151 -3.53 -17.80 45.48
CA THR A 151 -3.50 -19.23 45.16
C THR A 151 -2.52 -19.50 44.02
N LYS A 152 -1.51 -20.34 44.29
CA LYS A 152 -0.54 -20.83 43.29
C LYS A 152 -1.18 -21.50 42.06
N GLU A 153 -2.44 -21.89 42.17
CA GLU A 153 -3.23 -22.49 41.10
C GLU A 153 -3.69 -21.44 40.07
N SER A 154 -3.95 -20.20 40.52
CA SER A 154 -4.28 -19.06 39.66
C SER A 154 -3.07 -18.60 38.83
N ASP A 155 -1.87 -18.58 39.43
CA ASP A 155 -0.64 -18.24 38.70
C ASP A 155 -0.38 -19.24 37.56
N LYS A 156 -0.63 -20.54 37.82
CA LYS A 156 -0.46 -21.60 36.83
C LYS A 156 -1.48 -21.50 35.69
N SER A 157 -2.74 -21.14 35.97
CA SER A 157 -3.75 -20.99 34.92
C SER A 157 -3.44 -19.80 34.01
N ILE A 158 -2.95 -18.69 34.57
CA ILE A 158 -2.53 -17.50 33.81
C ILE A 158 -1.37 -17.82 32.89
N LEU A 159 -0.32 -18.46 33.40
CA LEU A 159 0.84 -18.85 32.59
C LEU A 159 0.44 -19.79 31.44
N GLN A 160 -0.46 -20.74 31.70
CA GLN A 160 -1.00 -21.61 30.65
C GLN A 160 -1.80 -20.84 29.60
N THR A 161 -2.63 -19.88 30.03
CA THR A 161 -3.40 -19.03 29.12
C THR A 161 -2.47 -18.10 28.32
N GLN A 162 -1.42 -17.55 28.93
CA GLN A 162 -0.39 -16.75 28.24
C GLN A 162 0.36 -17.57 27.18
N ASP A 163 0.77 -18.80 27.50
CA ASP A 163 1.41 -19.71 26.55
C ASP A 163 0.50 -20.03 25.36
N ALA A 164 -0.80 -20.26 25.62
CA ALA A 164 -1.79 -20.48 24.58
C ALA A 164 -1.94 -19.24 23.67
N ILE A 165 -1.99 -18.04 24.25
CA ILE A 165 -2.04 -16.76 23.52
C ILE A 165 -0.80 -16.59 22.67
N LEU A 166 0.40 -16.83 23.20
CA LEU A 166 1.66 -16.72 22.46
C LEU A 166 1.70 -17.68 21.27
N LYS A 167 1.34 -18.94 21.50
CA LYS A 167 1.32 -19.96 20.45
C LYS A 167 0.33 -19.59 19.34
N ARG A 168 -0.88 -19.14 19.71
CA ARG A 168 -1.92 -18.77 18.76
C ARG A 168 -1.59 -17.48 18.01
N THR A 169 -1.06 -16.49 18.71
CA THR A 169 -0.54 -15.24 18.11
C THR A 169 0.55 -15.55 17.08
N LYS A 170 1.52 -16.41 17.40
CA LYS A 170 2.57 -16.81 16.46
C LYS A 170 2.01 -17.48 15.20
N GLN A 171 1.03 -18.37 15.35
CA GLN A 171 0.38 -19.02 14.21
C GLN A 171 -0.35 -17.99 13.32
N LEU A 172 -1.05 -17.05 13.95
CA LEU A 172 -1.80 -16.01 13.26
C LEU A 172 -0.90 -15.03 12.52
N LEU A 173 0.18 -14.60 13.17
CA LEU A 173 1.19 -13.74 12.55
C LEU A 173 1.86 -14.43 11.36
N ASN A 174 2.22 -15.70 11.50
CA ASN A 174 2.76 -16.46 10.36
C ASN A 174 1.74 -16.54 9.22
N LYS A 175 0.48 -16.86 9.50
CA LYS A 175 -0.57 -16.93 8.47
C LYS A 175 -0.72 -15.58 7.74
N LYS A 176 -0.86 -14.48 8.46
CA LYS A 176 -0.98 -13.12 7.87
C LYS A 176 0.30 -12.64 7.17
N GLN A 177 1.47 -13.15 7.54
CA GLN A 177 2.73 -12.87 6.86
C GLN A 177 2.93 -13.70 5.58
N PHE A 178 2.34 -14.90 5.48
CA PHE A 178 2.56 -15.84 4.38
C PHE A 178 1.37 -16.06 3.44
N GLU A 179 0.18 -15.50 3.72
CA GLU A 179 -1.02 -15.60 2.86
C GLU A 179 -0.92 -14.87 1.50
N ASN A 180 0.25 -14.35 1.09
CA ASN A 180 0.47 -13.79 -0.25
C ASN A 180 1.87 -14.11 -0.81
N LYS A 181 2.17 -15.40 -0.96
CA LYS A 181 3.11 -15.87 -1.98
C LYS A 181 2.36 -16.61 -3.07
#